data_AF-K1SWJ7-F1
#
_entry.id   AF-K1SWJ7-F1
#
_cell.length_a   1.000
_cell.length_b   1.000
_cell.length_c   1.000
_cell.angle_alpha   90.00
_cell.angle_beta   90.00
_cell.angle_gamma   90.00
#
_symmetry.space_group_name_H-M   'P 1'
#
loop_
_entity.id
_entity.type
_entity.pdbx_description
1 polymer ?
#
loop_
_entity_poly.entity_id
_entity_poly.type
_entity_poly.pdbx_seq_one_letter_code
_entity_poly.pdbx_strand_id
1 'polypeptide(L)' 'LFRLKNMEAALPSEQFMRVHRSYIVNLRVIRSYVRGRIFLSDTEYVPIGENYKEAFQNYIDRHFKNL' A
#
# COMPACT_ATOMS: atom_id res chain seq x y z
N LEU A 1 0.60 6.83 22.81
CA LEU A 1 1.10 5.92 21.74
C LEU A 1 0.16 6.05 20.54
N PHE A 2 0.57 6.73 19.47
CA PHE A 2 -0.26 6.85 18.27
C PHE A 2 -0.45 5.47 17.63
N ARG A 3 -1.69 5.02 17.52
CA ARG A 3 -2.03 3.75 16.87
C ARG A 3 -2.21 4.00 15.38
N LEU A 4 -1.56 3.19 14.56
CA LEU A 4 -1.65 3.29 13.10
C LEU A 4 -3.10 3.24 12.58
N LYS A 5 -3.99 2.54 13.31
CA LYS A 5 -5.43 2.50 13.04
C LYS A 5 -6.10 3.89 13.08
N ASN A 6 -5.65 4.79 13.95
CA ASN A 6 -6.21 6.14 14.04
C ASN A 6 -5.76 6.99 12.84
N MET A 7 -4.53 6.80 12.37
CA MET A 7 -4.02 7.46 11.16
C MET A 7 -4.76 6.96 9.92
N GLU A 8 -4.95 5.64 9.81
CA GLU A 8 -5.73 5.01 8.75
C GLU A 8 -7.15 5.60 8.63
N ALA A 9 -7.82 5.84 9.76
CA ALA A 9 -9.16 6.44 9.79
C ALA A 9 -9.18 7.94 9.44
N ALA A 10 -8.07 8.66 9.64
CA ALA A 10 -7.96 10.09 9.35
C ALA A 10 -7.49 10.39 7.93
N LEU A 11 -6.89 9.41 7.24
CA LEU A 11 -6.36 9.58 5.89
C LEU A 11 -7.43 9.28 4.83
N PRO A 12 -7.46 10.02 3.70
CA PRO A 12 -8.36 9.72 2.60
C PRO A 12 -8.13 8.31 2.05
N SER A 13 -9.13 7.44 2.18
CA SER A 13 -9.03 6.02 1.79
C SER A 13 -8.81 5.80 0.29
N GLU A 14 -9.15 6.77 -0.55
CA GLU A 14 -8.89 6.74 -1.99
C GLU A 14 -7.40 6.97 -2.33
N GLN A 15 -6.64 7.57 -1.42
CA GLN A 15 -5.24 7.92 -1.63
C GLN A 15 -4.30 7.09 -0.76
N PHE A 16 -4.77 6.59 0.39
CA PHE A 16 -3.96 5.86 1.34
C PHE A 16 -4.53 4.48 1.61
N MET A 17 -3.67 3.48 1.59
CA MET A 17 -4.02 2.10 1.90
C MET A 17 -3.07 1.54 2.94
N ARG A 18 -3.62 0.88 3.95
CA ARG A 18 -2.81 0.07 4.85
C ARG A 18 -2.39 -1.21 4.15
N VAL A 19 -1.08 -1.43 4.08
CA VAL A 19 -0.48 -2.57 3.37
C VAL A 19 0.30 -3.50 4.28
N HIS A 20 0.53 -3.09 5.52
CA HIS A 20 1.20 -3.88 6.54
C HIS A 20 0.72 -3.48 7.94
N ARG A 21 1.03 -4.30 8.95
CA ARG A 21 0.71 -3.94 10.35
C ARG A 21 1.36 -2.61 10.78
N SER A 22 2.49 -2.25 10.14
CA SER A 22 3.30 -1.06 10.43
C SER A 22 3.28 0.02 9.34
N TYR A 23 2.62 -0.20 8.20
CA TYR A 23 2.72 0.72 7.06
C TYR A 23 1.36 1.04 6.43
N ILE A 24 1.19 2.33 6.13
CA ILE A 24 0.15 2.88 5.26
C ILE A 24 0.88 3.55 4.11
N VAL A 25 0.53 3.21 2.88
CA VAL A 25 1.17 3.72 1.66
C VAL A 25 0.25 4.71 0.96
N ASN A 26 0.84 5.76 0.39
CA ASN A 26 0.15 6.61 -0.57
C ASN A 26 0.14 5.91 -1.93
N LEU A 27 -1.06 5.62 -2.43
CA LEU A 27 -1.28 4.86 -3.66
C LEU A 27 -0.80 5.61 -4.91
N ARG A 28 -0.77 6.94 -4.89
CA ARG A 28 -0.41 7.78 -6.04
C ARG A 28 1.09 7.80 -6.36
N VAL A 29 1.92 7.40 -5.41
CA VAL A 29 3.39 7.43 -5.55
C VAL A 29 3.99 6.04 -5.77
N ILE A 30 3.14 5.01 -5.94
CA ILE A 30 3.58 3.66 -6.23
C ILE A 30 4.19 3.63 -7.63
N ARG A 31 5.46 3.24 -7.73
CA ARG A 31 6.14 3.06 -9.02
C ARG A 31 5.95 1.65 -9.57
N SER A 32 6.12 0.64 -8.72
CA SER A 32 5.96 -0.75 -9.12
C SER A 32 5.67 -1.63 -7.92
N TYR A 33 5.21 -2.85 -8.20
CA TYR A 33 4.97 -3.89 -7.21
C TYR A 33 5.59 -5.20 -7.69
N VAL A 34 6.49 -5.77 -6.88
CA VAL A 34 7.19 -7.01 -7.23
C VAL A 34 7.38 -7.87 -5.98
N ARG A 35 6.99 -9.16 -6.06
CA ARG A 35 7.22 -10.17 -5.01
C ARG A 35 6.78 -9.72 -3.60
N GLY A 36 5.60 -9.12 -3.46
CA GLY A 36 5.09 -8.69 -2.15
C GLY A 36 5.70 -7.38 -1.63
N ARG A 37 6.38 -6.60 -2.49
CA ARG A 37 6.99 -5.31 -2.13
C ARG A 37 6.48 -4.20 -3.04
N ILE A 38 6.11 -3.08 -2.44
CA ILE A 38 5.71 -1.85 -3.14
C ILE A 38 6.93 -0.95 -3.21
N PHE A 39 7.38 -0.62 -4.42
CA PHE A 39 8.50 0.28 -4.64
C PHE A 39 7.97 1.71 -4.81
N LEU A 40 8.55 2.64 -4.04
CA LEU A 40 8.26 4.07 -4.09
C LEU A 40 9.33 4.83 -4.87
N SER A 41 10.55 4.29 -4.87
CA SER A 41 11.71 4.72 -5.63
C SER A 41 12.54 3.48 -5.99
N ASP A 42 13.68 3.67 -6.62
CA ASP A 42 14.54 2.56 -7.06
C ASP A 42 15.20 1.84 -5.86
N THR A 43 15.30 2.52 -4.71
CA THR A 43 15.92 2.01 -3.49
C THR A 43 14.96 1.84 -2.32
N GLU A 44 13.80 2.50 -2.34
CA GLU A 44 12.85 2.47 -1.23
C GLU A 44 11.64 1.61 -1.54
N TYR A 45 11.32 0.73 -0.60
CA TYR A 45 10.16 -0.15 -0.71
C TYR A 45 9.47 -0.37 0.63
N VAL A 46 8.19 -0.75 0.54
CA VAL A 46 7.35 -1.13 1.68
C VAL A 46 6.93 -2.59 1.49
N PRO A 47 7.13 -3.47 2.49
CA PRO A 47 6.65 -4.84 2.42
C PRO A 47 5.13 -4.90 2.61
N ILE A 48 4.47 -5.81 1.90
CA ILE A 48 3.05 -6.10 2.09
C ILE A 48 2.89 -7.28 3.04
N GLY A 49 2.09 -7.10 4.09
CA GLY A 49 1.74 -8.19 5.00
C GLY A 49 0.73 -9.13 4.38
N GLU A 50 0.79 -10.42 4.70
CA GLU A 50 -0.10 -11.45 4.13
C GLU A 50 -1.59 -11.06 4.19
N ASN A 51 -2.06 -10.56 5.34
CA ASN A 51 -3.45 -10.15 5.54
C ASN A 51 -3.90 -8.96 4.68
N TYR A 52 -2.96 -8.25 4.02
CA TYR A 52 -3.23 -7.08 3.20
C TYR A 52 -2.99 -7.33 1.70
N LYS A 53 -2.41 -8.48 1.33
CA LYS A 53 -2.04 -8.79 -0.06
C LYS A 53 -3.24 -8.82 -0.99
N GLU A 54 -4.32 -9.48 -0.59
CA GLU A 54 -5.52 -9.61 -1.43
C GLU A 54 -6.16 -8.26 -1.73
N ALA A 55 -6.35 -7.42 -0.70
CA ALA A 55 -6.90 -6.08 -0.85
C ALA A 55 -6.04 -5.19 -1.76
N PHE A 56 -4.71 -5.28 -1.62
CA PHE A 56 -3.78 -4.53 -2.45
C PHE A 56 -3.80 -5.04 -3.91
N GLN A 57 -3.79 -6.36 -4.13
CA GLN A 57 -3.84 -6.94 -5.47
C GLN A 57 -5.12 -6.52 -6.19
N ASN A 58 -6.28 -6.61 -5.52
CA ASN A 58 -7.55 -6.14 -6.08
C ASN A 58 -7.53 -4.66 -6.48
N TYR A 59 -6.78 -3.82 -5.76
CA TYR A 59 -6.60 -2.43 -6.13
C TYR A 59 -5.75 -2.28 -7.38
N ILE A 60 -4.62 -2.99 -7.47
CA ILE A 60 -3.73 -2.99 -8.63
C ILE A 60 -4.47 -3.47 -9.88
N ASP A 61 -5.19 -4.57 -9.81
CA ASP A 61 -5.91 -5.14 -10.97
C ASP A 61 -6.98 -4.17 -11.53
N ARG A 62 -7.56 -3.33 -10.67
CA ARG A 62 -8.57 -2.34 -11.08
C ARG A 62 -7.99 -1.07 -11.67
N HIS A 63 -6.85 -0.59 -11.14
CA HIS A 63 -6.32 0.75 -11.44
C HIS A 63 -5.08 0.71 -12.34
N PHE A 64 -4.39 -0.43 -12.40
CA PHE A 64 -3.15 -0.62 -13.13
C PHE A 64 -3.27 -1.87 -14.00
N LYS A 65 -4.11 -1.79 -15.03
CA LYS A 65 -4.39 -2.91 -15.95
C LYS A 65 -3.17 -3.42 -16.75
N ASN A 66 -2.00 -2.77 -16.65
CA ASN A 66 -0.81 -3.06 -17.45
C ASN A 66 0.52 -2.91 -16.68
N LEU A 67 0.49 -3.01 -15.34
CA LEU A 67 1.72 -3.22 -14.55
C LEU A 67 2.07 -4.70 -14.48
#